data_AF-A0AAV0GYX3-F1
#
_entry.id   AF-A0AAV0GYX3-F1
#
_cell.length_a   1.000
_cell.length_b   1.000
_cell.length_c   1.000
_cell.angle_alpha   90.00
_cell.angle_beta   90.00
_cell.angle_gamma   90.00
#
_symmetry.space_group_name_H-M   'P 1'
#
loop_
_entity.id
_entity.type
_entity.pdbx_description
1 polymer ?
#
loop_
_entity_poly.entity_id
_entity_poly.type
_entity_poly.pdbx_seq_one_letter_code
_entity_poly.pdbx_strand_id
1 'polypeptide(L)' 'MVMEKVLWRSSLGRLKELEVNKNGVWEAGQLPNSHFFRKGTVGDWKNYLTPQMAERIDQLTQLKLQGTGLSLDDF' A
#
# COMPACT_ATOMS: atom_id res chain seq x y z
N MET A 1 17.20 20.08 -2.51
CA MET A 1 16.80 20.59 -1.18
C MET A 1 15.29 20.58 -0.89
N VAL A 2 14.39 21.26 -1.63
CA VAL A 2 12.94 21.23 -1.32
C VAL A 2 12.28 19.88 -1.66
N MET A 3 12.56 19.33 -2.85
CA MET A 3 11.99 18.05 -3.30
C MET A 3 12.36 16.89 -2.38
N GLU A 4 13.65 16.74 -2.05
CA GLU A 4 14.13 15.71 -1.12
C GLU A 4 13.49 15.84 0.27
N LYS A 5 13.30 17.07 0.75
CA LYS A 5 12.61 17.33 2.02
C LYS A 5 11.16 16.87 1.96
N VAL A 6 10.46 17.09 0.85
CA VAL A 6 9.08 16.60 0.65
C VAL A 6 9.07 15.08 0.60
N LEU A 7 9.94 14.45 -0.20
CA LEU A 7 10.06 13.00 -0.28
C LEU A 7 10.34 12.37 1.09
N TRP A 8 11.27 12.92 1.86
CA TRP A 8 11.56 12.44 3.20
C TRP A 8 10.35 12.60 4.14
N ARG A 9 9.70 13.78 4.15
CA ARG A 9 8.54 14.05 5.00
C ARG A 9 7.38 13.10 4.71
N SER A 10 7.20 12.75 3.44
CA SER A 10 6.13 11.86 2.96
C SER A 10 6.53 10.38 2.92
N SER A 11 7.78 10.04 3.25
CA SER A 11 8.22 8.65 3.23
C SER A 11 7.44 7.82 4.26
N LEU A 12 7.00 6.63 3.83
CA LEU A 12 6.22 5.74 4.69
C LEU A 12 6.98 5.38 5.97
N GLY A 13 8.29 5.10 5.86
CA GLY A 13 9.13 4.77 7.01
C GLY A 13 9.10 5.88 8.06
N ARG A 14 9.28 7.14 7.66
CA ARG A 14 9.18 8.27 8.59
C ARG A 14 7.77 8.41 9.17
N LEU A 15 6.74 8.37 8.32
CA LEU A 15 5.34 8.57 8.76
C LEU A 15 4.92 7.49 9.76
N LYS A 16 5.26 6.23 9.51
CA LYS A 16 4.99 5.11 10.41
C LYS A 16 5.61 5.29 11.79
N GLU A 17 6.77 5.94 11.86
CA GLU A 17 7.53 6.13 13.10
C GLU A 17 7.11 7.35 13.93
N LEU A 18 6.21 8.21 13.41
CA LEU A 18 5.70 9.36 14.16
C LEU A 18 4.87 8.92 15.36
N GLU A 19 5.02 9.60 16.49
CA GLU A 19 4.34 9.28 17.75
C GLU A 19 2.81 9.16 17.59
N VAL A 20 2.20 10.11 16.88
CA VAL A 20 0.76 10.11 16.58
C VAL A 20 0.32 8.88 15.79
N ASN A 21 1.20 8.29 14.98
CA ASN A 21 0.88 7.11 14.16
C ASN A 21 1.20 5.80 14.87
N LYS A 22 2.16 5.77 15.80
CA LYS A 22 2.45 4.58 16.61
C LYS A 22 1.41 4.37 17.71
N ASN A 23 1.10 5.45 18.43
CA ASN A 23 0.39 5.39 19.71
C ASN A 23 -0.94 6.16 19.70
N GLY A 24 -1.22 6.94 18.66
CA GLY A 24 -2.50 7.62 18.52
C GLY A 24 -3.62 6.65 18.14
N VAL A 25 -4.85 7.12 18.35
CA VAL A 25 -6.09 6.41 18.00
C VAL A 25 -6.92 7.30 17.11
N TRP A 26 -7.48 6.75 16.04
CA TRP A 26 -8.48 7.42 15.23
C TRP A 26 -9.80 7.39 15.99
N GLU A 27 -10.18 8.53 16.57
CA GLU A 27 -11.28 8.65 17.52
C GLU A 27 -12.62 8.16 16.97
N ALA A 28 -12.94 8.50 15.71
CA ALA A 28 -14.22 8.14 15.11
C ALA A 28 -14.40 6.63 14.90
N GLY A 29 -13.30 5.90 14.65
CA GLY A 29 -13.33 4.45 14.43
C GLY A 29 -12.79 3.62 15.59
N GLN A 30 -12.29 4.26 16.65
CA GLN A 30 -11.60 3.61 17.77
C GLN A 30 -10.49 2.64 17.33
N LEU A 31 -9.76 3.01 16.27
CA LEU A 31 -8.69 2.19 15.70
C LEU A 31 -7.31 2.79 16.02
N PRO A 32 -6.33 2.00 16.46
CA PRO A 32 -4.95 2.48 16.56
C PRO A 32 -4.47 3.00 15.21
N ASN A 33 -3.87 4.19 15.19
CA ASN A 33 -3.35 4.80 13.97
C ASN A 33 -2.30 3.92 13.28
N SER A 34 -1.62 3.06 14.04
CA SER A 34 -0.60 2.13 13.56
C SER A 34 -1.16 1.13 12.55
N HIS A 35 -2.47 0.85 12.58
CA HIS A 35 -3.14 -0.05 11.62
C HIS A 35 -3.12 0.51 10.19
N PHE A 36 -3.06 1.83 10.01
CA PHE A 36 -2.97 2.45 8.68
C PHE A 36 -1.54 2.34 8.07
N PHE A 37 -0.52 2.01 8.87
CA PHE A 37 0.88 1.96 8.45
C PHE A 37 1.47 0.54 8.56
N ARG A 38 1.08 -0.34 7.63
CA ARG A 38 1.45 -1.77 7.64
C ARG A 38 2.90 -2.05 7.19
N LYS A 39 3.12 -2.67 6.02
CA LYS A 39 4.46 -2.95 5.46
C LYS A 39 4.88 -1.94 4.40
N GLY A 40 3.94 -1.55 3.53
CA GLY A 40 4.20 -0.65 2.40
C GLY A 40 5.16 -1.23 1.37
N THR A 41 5.06 -2.54 1.15
CA THR A 41 5.96 -3.29 0.29
C THR A 41 5.16 -3.83 -0.89
N VAL A 42 5.64 -3.56 -2.10
CA VAL A 42 5.13 -4.17 -3.33
C VAL A 42 5.37 -5.68 -3.28
N GLY A 43 4.40 -6.48 -3.73
CA GLY A 43 4.53 -7.94 -3.80
C GLY A 43 4.23 -8.71 -2.51
N ASP A 44 3.90 -8.03 -1.41
CA ASP A 44 3.59 -8.70 -0.14
C ASP A 44 2.33 -9.60 -0.19
N TRP A 45 1.50 -9.47 -1.23
CA TRP A 45 0.39 -10.37 -1.50
C TRP A 45 0.83 -11.83 -1.66
N LYS A 46 2.07 -12.08 -2.11
CA LYS A 46 2.65 -13.42 -2.28
C LYS A 46 2.74 -14.22 -0.97
N ASN A 47 2.68 -13.53 0.18
CA ASN A 47 2.67 -14.16 1.50
C ASN A 47 1.27 -14.66 1.91
N TYR A 48 0.22 -14.30 1.18
CA TYR A 48 -1.17 -14.54 1.58
C TYR A 48 -1.99 -15.24 0.50
N LEU A 49 -1.67 -15.04 -0.78
CA LEU A 49 -2.39 -15.65 -1.89
C LEU A 49 -1.68 -16.90 -2.41
N THR A 50 -2.45 -17.93 -2.73
CA THR A 50 -1.92 -19.05 -3.52
C THR A 50 -1.64 -18.61 -4.96
N PRO A 51 -0.76 -19.30 -5.71
CA PRO A 51 -0.52 -18.99 -7.11
C PRO A 51 -1.81 -18.95 -7.95
N GLN A 52 -2.76 -19.86 -7.68
CA GLN A 52 -4.04 -19.91 -8.40
C GLN A 52 -4.94 -18.70 -8.08
N MET A 53 -4.94 -18.20 -6.83
CA MET A 53 -5.69 -17.00 -6.47
C MET A 53 -5.12 -15.76 -7.16
N ALA A 54 -3.80 -15.64 -7.21
CA ALA A 54 -3.12 -14.55 -7.88
C ALA A 54 -3.40 -14.54 -9.38
N GLU A 55 -3.22 -15.69 -10.05
CA GLU A 55 -3.51 -15.83 -11.48
C GLU A 55 -4.95 -15.43 -11.81
N ARG A 56 -5.92 -15.84 -10.99
CA ARG A 56 -7.32 -15.45 -11.17
C ARG A 56 -7.52 -13.94 -11.07
N ILE A 57 -6.85 -13.27 -10.14
CA ILE A 57 -6.91 -11.81 -10.00
C ILE A 57 -6.25 -11.11 -11.19
N ASP A 58 -5.11 -11.62 -11.66
CA ASP A 58 -4.39 -11.06 -12.81
C ASP A 58 -5.23 -11.12 -14.08
N GLN A 59 -5.84 -12.29 -14.35
CA GLN A 59 -6.76 -12.47 -15.49
C GLN A 59 -7.96 -11.52 -15.42
N LEU A 60 -8.59 -11.38 -14.25
CA LEU A 60 -9.72 -10.45 -14.05
C LEU A 60 -9.30 -8.99 -14.25
N THR A 61 -8.12 -8.62 -13.75
CA THR A 61 -7.56 -7.27 -13.90
C THR A 61 -7.32 -6.95 -15.37
N GLN A 62 -6.65 -7.83 -16.11
CA GLN A 62 -6.40 -7.66 -17.54
C GLN A 62 -7.70 -7.50 -18.33
N LEU A 63 -8.69 -8.35 -18.07
CA LEU A 63 -9.99 -8.27 -18.73
C LEU A 63 -10.71 -6.94 -18.46
N LYS A 64 -10.66 -6.44 -17.21
CA LYS A 64 -11.35 -5.20 -16.82
C LYS A 64 -10.63 -3.94 -17.27
N LEU A 65 -9.31 -3.99 -17.42
CA LEU A 65 -8.50 -2.86 -17.89
C LEU A 65 -8.29 -2.85 -19.41
N GLN A 66 -8.70 -3.90 -20.12
CA GLN A 66 -8.59 -3.98 -21.57
C GLN A 66 -9.21 -2.74 -22.25
N GLY A 67 -8.44 -2.10 -23.12
CA GLY A 67 -8.88 -0.92 -23.88
C GLY A 67 -8.85 0.40 -23.09
N THR A 68 -8.49 0.39 -21.81
CA THR A 68 -8.36 1.62 -21.01
C THR A 68 -6.99 2.30 -21.17
N GLY A 69 -6.00 1.60 -21.73
CA GLY A 69 -4.60 2.04 -21.77
C GLY A 69 -3.83 1.82 -20.46
N LEU A 70 -4.48 1.26 -19.43
CA LEU A 70 -3.84 0.87 -18.18
C LEU A 70 -3.31 -0.57 -18.27
N SER A 71 -2.03 -0.75 -17.93
CA SER A 71 -1.41 -2.05 -17.68
C SER A 71 -0.71 -2.01 -16.32
N LEU A 72 -0.72 -3.14 -15.61
CA LEU A 72 -0.06 -3.32 -14.32
C LEU A 72 1.07 -4.37 -14.40
N ASP A 73 1.60 -4.61 -15.60
CA ASP A 73 2.57 -5.68 -15.87
C ASP A 73 3.99 -5.38 -15.29
N ASP A 74 4.19 -4.21 -14.68
CA ASP A 74 5.48 -3.72 -14.16
C ASP A 74 5.82 -4.18 -12.71
N PHE A 75 5.11 -5.17 -12.14
CA PHE A 75 5.25 -5.59 -10.73
C PHE A 75 5.40 -7.10 -10.49
#